data_AF-A0A820CIA1-F1
#
_entry.id   AF-A0A820CIA1-F1
#
_cell.length_a   1.000
_cell.length_b   1.000
_cell.length_c   1.000
_cell.angle_alpha   90.00
_cell.angle_beta   90.00
_cell.angle_gamma   90.00
#
_symmetry.space_group_name_H-M   'P 1'
#
loop_
_entity.id
_entity.type
_entity.pdbx_description
1 polymer ?
#
loop_
_entity_poly.entity_id
_entity_poly.type
_entity_poly.pdbx_seq_one_letter_code
_entity_poly.pdbx_strand_id
1 'polypeptide(L)' 'LAEFLGEDIIKDKGFYCRFVIANVLRDASVTERAISLAIFQ' A
#
# COMPACT_ATOMS: atom_id res chain seq x y z
N LEU A 1 -5.01 0.14 0.16
CA LEU A 1 -5.22 -1.04 -0.72
C LEU A 1 -6.69 -1.36 -0.84
N ALA A 2 -7.39 -1.67 0.26
CA ALA A 2 -8.85 -1.84 0.31
C ALA A 2 -9.63 -0.79 -0.49
N GLU A 3 -9.33 0.47 -0.17
CA GLU A 3 -10.01 1.62 -0.74
C GLU A 3 -9.78 1.78 -2.24
N PHE A 4 -8.66 1.26 -2.76
CA PHE A 4 -8.27 1.42 -4.16
C PHE A 4 -8.60 0.19 -5.02
N LEU A 5 -8.46 -1.01 -4.45
CA LEU A 5 -8.59 -2.30 -5.14
C LEU A 5 -9.91 -3.02 -4.80
N GLY A 6 -10.66 -2.54 -3.80
CA GLY A 6 -11.85 -3.21 -3.27
C GLY A 6 -11.53 -4.19 -2.13
N GLU A 7 -12.52 -4.42 -1.29
CA GLU A 7 -12.39 -5.27 -0.10
C GLU A 7 -12.17 -6.74 -0.44
N ASP A 8 -12.58 -7.19 -1.61
CA ASP A 8 -12.48 -8.60 -1.99
C ASP A 8 -11.03 -9.07 -2.19
N ILE A 9 -10.14 -8.16 -2.60
CA ILE A 9 -8.71 -8.48 -2.88
C ILE A 9 -7.90 -8.72 -1.59
N ILE A 10 -8.40 -8.26 -0.44
CA ILE A 10 -7.71 -8.31 0.86
C ILE A 10 -8.27 -9.39 1.79
N LYS A 11 -9.36 -10.06 1.41
CA LYS A 11 -9.99 -11.11 2.22
C LYS A 11 -9.13 -12.38 2.29
N ASP A 12 -8.31 -12.61 1.27
CA ASP A 12 -7.44 -13.78 1.20
C ASP A 12 -6.15 -13.59 1.98
N LYS A 13 -5.84 -14.56 2.83
CA LYS A 13 -4.57 -14.62 3.56
C LYS A 13 -3.42 -14.88 2.58
N GLY A 14 -2.30 -14.20 2.77
CA GLY A 14 -1.10 -14.39 1.94
C GLY A 14 -1.05 -13.50 0.69
N PHE A 15 -1.88 -12.46 0.61
CA PHE A 15 -1.78 -11.46 -0.45
C PHE A 15 -0.40 -10.80 -0.48
N TYR A 16 0.22 -10.77 -1.67
CA TYR A 16 1.52 -10.13 -1.87
C TYR A 16 1.39 -8.60 -1.79
N CYS A 17 1.58 -8.05 -0.61
CA CYS A 17 1.60 -6.61 -0.37
C CYS A 17 2.95 -6.02 -0.81
N ARG A 18 3.09 -5.69 -2.09
CA ARG A 18 4.26 -4.96 -2.61
C ARG A 18 4.04 -3.45 -2.48
N PHE A 19 5.01 -2.75 -1.90
CA PHE A 19 4.97 -1.31 -1.68
C PHE A 19 6.35 -0.67 -1.82
N VAL A 20 6.35 0.64 -2.03
CA VAL A 20 7.52 1.53 -2.01
C VAL A 20 7.34 2.59 -0.94
N ILE A 21 8.44 3.11 -0.41
CA ILE A 21 8.41 4.18 0.59
C ILE A 21 8.49 5.53 -0.13
N ALA A 22 7.45 6.34 0.01
CA ALA A 22 7.42 7.67 -0.57
C ALA A 22 8.51 8.56 0.06
N ASN A 23 9.17 9.42 -0.71
CA ASN A 23 10.14 10.39 -0.17
C ASN A 23 9.49 11.69 0.35
N VAL A 24 8.19 11.85 0.13
CA VAL A 24 7.38 12.95 0.70
C VAL A 24 7.05 12.64 2.17
N LEU A 25 6.69 13.68 2.94
CA LEU A 25 6.38 13.57 4.37
C LEU A 25 7.53 12.98 5.19
N ARG A 26 8.72 13.59 5.12
CA ARG A 26 9.94 13.05 5.74
C ARG A 26 9.85 12.86 7.26
N ASP A 27 9.03 13.68 7.91
CA ASP A 27 8.80 13.63 9.36
C ASP A 27 7.75 12.57 9.75
N ALA A 28 7.02 12.01 8.79
CA ALA A 28 6.06 10.94 9.02
C ALA A 28 6.76 9.58 9.12
N SER A 29 6.11 8.67 9.83
CA SER A 29 6.61 7.31 10.03
C SER A 29 6.71 6.55 8.69
N VAL A 30 7.59 5.54 8.65
CA VAL A 30 7.74 4.67 7.45
C VAL A 30 6.41 4.00 7.09
N THR A 31 5.59 3.66 8.10
CA THR A 31 4.29 3.03 7.93
C THR A 31 3.26 3.92 7.22
N GLU A 32 3.27 5.22 7.50
CA GLU A 32 2.36 6.19 6.86
C GLU A 32 2.78 6.53 5.42
N ARG A 33 4.03 6.22 5.06
CA ARG A 33 4.63 6.51 3.75
C ARG A 33 4.64 5.32 2.79
N ALA A 34 4.08 4.18 3.21
CA ALA A 34 4.03 2.98 2.39
C ALA A 34 2.97 3.13 1.28
N ILE A 35 3.42 3.21 0.04
CA ILE A 35 2.54 3.29 -1.15
C ILE A 35 2.57 1.94 -1.86
N SER A 36 1.40 1.35 -2.11
CA SER A 36 1.34 0.09 -2.84
C SER A 36 1.77 0.25 -4.29
N LEU A 37 2.50 -0.72 -4.84
CA LEU A 37 2.83 -0.73 -6.26
C LEU A 37 1.61 -0.91 -7.17
N ALA A 38 0.49 -1.43 -6.64
CA ALA A 38 -0.72 -1.67 -7.41
C ALA A 38 -1.38 -0.38 -7.94
N ILE A 39 -1.02 0.80 -7.43
CA ILE A 39 -1.59 2.08 -7.91
C ILE A 39 -0.89 2.64 -9.15
N PHE A 40 0.23 2.05 -9.59
CA PHE A 40 1.04 2.57 -10.70
C PHE A 40 0.86 1.77 -12.01
N GLN A 41 -0.12 0.86 -12.07
CA GLN A 41 -0.53 0.14 -13.29
C GLN A 41 -1.82 0.73 -13.85
#